data_AF-A0A2D3VFJ7-F1
#
_entry.id   AF-A0A2D3VFJ7-F1
#
_cell.length_a   1.000
_cell.length_b   1.000
_cell.length_c   1.000
_cell.angle_alpha   90.00
_cell.angle_beta   90.00
_cell.angle_gamma   90.00
#
_symmetry.space_group_name_H-M   'P 1'
#
loop_
_entity.id
_entity.type
_entity.pdbx_description
1 polymer ?
#
loop_
_entity_poly.entity_id
_entity_poly.type
_entity_poly.pdbx_seq_one_letter_code
_entity_poly.pdbx_strand_id
1 'polypeptide(L)'
;MVHRCKKPGVPGLREQNVCAGIDQPSIMAAATSAGFTLVKETLEHPDNDVLLEGRFEVDYVLGDHSQQCLQETGCSREQEAEIQAFVQRLRYEAKRARAQVMAAIDVWCAVFELERYDPVQDIFTTTFPPLCR
;
A
#
# COMPACT_ATOMS: atom_id res chain seq x y z
N MET A 1 14.56 0.69 0.92
CA MET A 1 15.00 1.64 1.97
C MET A 1 13.74 2.31 2.50
N VAL A 2 13.20 1.80 3.61
CA VAL A 2 11.94 2.28 4.19
C VAL A 2 12.25 3.56 4.96
N HIS A 3 11.74 4.71 4.50
CA HIS A 3 11.88 5.97 5.25
C HIS A 3 11.23 5.80 6.63
N ARG A 4 11.88 6.31 7.69
CA ARG A 4 11.37 6.25 9.07
C ARG A 4 9.91 6.69 9.11
N CYS A 5 8.99 5.76 9.38
CA CYS A 5 7.61 6.09 9.66
C CYS A 5 7.55 7.07 10.84
N LYS A 6 6.84 8.17 10.66
CA LYS A 6 6.46 9.08 11.75
C LYS A 6 5.72 8.26 12.81
N LYS A 7 5.98 8.50 14.10
CA LYS A 7 5.21 7.86 15.18
C LYS A 7 3.73 8.18 14.97
N PRO A 8 2.81 7.19 15.07
CA PRO A 8 1.39 7.42 14.87
C PRO A 8 0.89 8.48 15.86
N GLY A 9 0.35 9.57 15.34
CA GLY A 9 -0.35 10.62 16.08
C GLY A 9 -1.86 10.45 15.94
N VAL A 10 -2.64 11.21 16.71
CA VAL A 10 -4.10 11.29 16.49
C VAL A 10 -4.32 11.99 15.15
N PRO A 11 -4.97 11.35 14.17
CA PRO A 11 -5.19 11.97 12.87
C PRO A 11 -6.02 13.23 13.01
N GLY A 12 -5.50 14.36 12.52
CA GLY A 12 -6.31 15.55 12.34
C GLY A 12 -7.46 15.28 11.37
N LEU A 13 -8.52 16.09 11.43
CA LEU A 13 -9.68 16.05 10.51
C LEU A 13 -9.33 16.09 9.00
N ARG A 14 -8.05 16.34 8.67
CA ARG A 14 -7.50 16.46 7.32
C ARG A 14 -6.21 15.66 7.12
N GLU A 15 -5.79 14.84 8.09
CA GLU A 15 -4.63 13.97 7.90
C GLU A 15 -4.98 12.87 6.90
N GLN A 16 -4.16 12.76 5.85
CA GLN A 16 -4.31 11.74 4.82
C GLN A 16 -4.03 10.35 5.43
N ASN A 17 -4.91 9.39 5.15
CA ASN A 17 -4.75 8.00 5.62
C ASN A 17 -3.56 7.27 4.97
N VAL A 18 -2.90 7.84 3.97
CA VAL A 18 -1.78 7.18 3.27
C VAL A 18 -0.47 7.56 3.96
N CYS A 19 -0.20 6.92 5.11
CA CYS A 19 1.06 7.12 5.84
C CYS A 19 2.26 6.38 5.21
N ALA A 20 2.00 5.35 4.41
CA ALA A 20 2.94 4.66 3.53
C ALA A 20 2.14 3.65 2.70
N GLY A 21 2.40 3.54 1.39
CA GLY A 21 1.94 2.38 0.62
C GLY A 21 2.75 1.16 1.06
N ILE A 22 2.10 0.13 1.58
CA ILE A 22 2.77 -1.16 1.81
C ILE A 22 2.91 -1.84 0.45
N ASP A 23 4.13 -2.15 0.04
CA ASP A 23 4.38 -2.85 -1.22
C ASP A 23 3.97 -4.33 -1.14
N GLN A 24 3.62 -4.91 -2.29
CA GLN A 24 3.20 -6.32 -2.39
C GLN A 24 4.24 -7.29 -1.77
N PRO A 25 5.57 -7.15 -2.03
CA PRO A 25 6.58 -7.99 -1.39
C PRO A 25 6.51 -7.97 0.15
N SER A 26 6.28 -6.80 0.75
CA SER A 26 6.15 -6.65 2.19
C SER A 26 4.91 -7.36 2.74
N ILE A 27 3.78 -7.30 2.03
CA ILE A 27 2.55 -8.04 2.38
C ILE A 27 2.80 -9.55 2.30
N MET A 28 3.42 -10.01 1.22
CA MET A 28 3.76 -11.42 0.99
C MET A 28 4.69 -11.98 2.07
N ALA A 29 5.72 -11.21 2.44
CA ALA A 29 6.66 -11.59 3.49
C ALA A 29 5.96 -11.71 4.85
N ALA A 30 5.09 -10.75 5.19
CA ALA A 30 4.33 -10.78 6.43
C ALA A 30 3.36 -11.98 6.47
N ALA A 31 2.61 -12.23 5.39
CA ALA A 31 1.68 -13.36 5.31
C ALA A 31 2.39 -14.71 5.46
N THR A 32 3.50 -14.89 4.73
CA THR A 32 4.33 -16.11 4.82
C THR A 32 4.87 -16.30 6.24
N SER A 33 5.35 -15.22 6.87
CA SER A 33 5.87 -15.29 8.25
C SER A 33 4.80 -15.67 9.28
N ALA A 34 3.53 -15.42 8.96
CA ALA A 34 2.39 -15.78 9.78
C ALA A 34 1.82 -17.17 9.44
N GLY A 35 2.48 -17.95 8.56
CA GLY A 35 2.07 -19.31 8.19
C GLY A 35 0.97 -19.37 7.14
N PHE A 36 0.72 -18.26 6.44
CA PHE A 36 -0.22 -18.25 5.33
C PHE A 36 0.49 -18.53 4.00
N THR A 37 -0.22 -19.22 3.11
CA THR A 37 0.20 -19.49 1.74
C THR A 37 -0.70 -18.74 0.78
N LEU A 38 -0.11 -18.07 -0.21
CA LEU A 38 -0.85 -17.43 -1.30
C LEU A 38 -1.48 -18.50 -2.20
N VAL A 39 -2.80 -18.49 -2.33
CA VAL A 39 -3.54 -19.45 -3.17
C VAL A 39 -4.06 -18.85 -4.46
N LYS A 40 -4.25 -17.53 -4.50
CA LYS A 40 -4.69 -16.82 -5.69
C LYS A 40 -4.15 -15.39 -5.69
N GLU A 41 -3.68 -14.98 -6.85
CA GLU A 41 -3.30 -13.60 -7.15
C GLU A 41 -4.09 -13.12 -8.37
N THR A 42 -4.59 -11.89 -8.32
CA THR A 42 -5.33 -11.28 -9.42
C THR A 42 -5.01 -9.79 -9.46
N LEU A 43 -4.88 -9.26 -10.68
CA LEU A 43 -4.81 -7.83 -10.93
C LEU A 43 -6.15 -7.42 -11.53
N GLU A 44 -6.91 -6.62 -10.79
CA GLU A 44 -8.19 -6.08 -11.26
C GLU A 44 -7.95 -4.70 -11.87
N HIS A 45 -8.47 -4.51 -13.08
CA HIS A 45 -8.50 -3.24 -13.77
C HIS A 45 -9.93 -2.73 -13.71
N PRO A 46 -10.32 -2.01 -12.64
CA PRO A 46 -11.70 -1.58 -12.47
C PRO A 46 -12.14 -0.67 -13.62
N ASP A 47 -13.44 -0.64 -13.91
CA ASP A 47 -13.96 0.25 -14.93
C ASP A 47 -13.67 1.72 -14.56
N ASN A 48 -13.17 2.44 -15.56
CA ASN A 48 -12.74 3.83 -15.46
C ASN A 48 -13.83 4.80 -14.95
N ASP A 49 -15.10 4.42 -15.10
CA ASP A 49 -16.23 5.24 -14.66
C ASP A 49 -16.62 5.00 -13.18
N VAL A 50 -16.04 3.98 -12.54
CA VAL A 50 -16.39 3.55 -11.17
C VAL A 50 -15.33 3.99 -10.16
N LEU A 51 -14.05 3.97 -10.53
CA LEU A 51 -12.94 4.32 -9.64
C LEU A 51 -12.16 5.53 -10.16
N LEU A 52 -12.50 6.69 -9.60
CA LEU A 52 -11.91 8.00 -9.87
C LEU A 52 -10.82 8.38 -8.84
N GLU A 53 -10.34 7.44 -8.03
CA GLU A 53 -9.37 7.74 -6.95
C GLU A 53 -8.09 8.38 -7.48
N GLY A 54 -7.56 7.85 -8.60
CA GLY A 54 -6.40 8.43 -9.28
C GLY A 54 -6.64 9.87 -9.74
N ARG A 55 -7.89 10.23 -10.09
CA ARG A 55 -8.25 11.61 -10.40
C ARG A 55 -8.23 12.50 -9.16
N PHE A 56 -8.80 12.05 -8.05
CA PHE A 56 -8.80 12.82 -6.81
C PHE A 56 -7.39 13.07 -6.28
N GLU A 57 -6.51 12.07 -6.35
CA GLU A 57 -5.11 12.22 -5.94
C GLU A 57 -4.36 13.23 -6.81
N VAL A 58 -4.54 13.18 -8.13
CA VAL A 58 -3.90 14.15 -9.03
C VAL A 58 -4.47 15.56 -8.81
N ASP A 59 -5.78 15.71 -8.69
CA ASP A 59 -6.41 17.02 -8.41
C ASP A 59 -5.89 17.60 -7.08
N TYR A 60 -5.67 16.76 -6.07
CA TYR A 60 -5.05 17.16 -4.81
C TYR A 60 -3.59 17.60 -4.98
N VAL A 61 -2.75 16.77 -5.62
CA VAL A 61 -1.31 17.05 -5.85
C VAL A 61 -1.10 18.27 -6.75
N LEU A 62 -2.04 18.57 -7.64
CA LEU A 62 -1.98 19.77 -8.49
C LEU A 62 -2.62 21.00 -7.85
N GLY A 63 -3.39 20.82 -6.79
CA GLY A 63 -4.10 21.89 -6.07
C GLY A 63 -3.23 22.69 -5.11
N ASP A 64 -3.71 23.87 -4.73
CA ASP A 64 -2.98 24.84 -3.92
C ASP A 64 -2.56 24.31 -2.54
N HIS A 65 -3.37 23.39 -1.97
CA HIS A 65 -3.10 22.80 -0.66
C HIS A 65 -1.81 21.98 -0.64
N SER A 66 -1.55 21.18 -1.68
CA SER A 66 -0.32 20.39 -1.76
C SER A 66 0.92 21.29 -1.82
N GLN A 67 0.84 22.40 -2.56
CA GLN A 67 1.92 23.38 -2.66
C GLN A 67 2.19 24.06 -1.31
N GLN A 68 1.13 24.39 -0.57
CA GLN A 68 1.25 24.92 0.78
C GLN A 68 1.89 23.91 1.73
N CYS A 69 1.47 22.63 1.70
CA CYS A 69 2.07 21.59 2.52
C CYS A 69 3.57 21.41 2.23
N LEU A 70 4.01 21.50 0.97
CA LEU A 70 5.43 21.42 0.62
C LEU A 70 6.25 22.55 1.26
N GLN A 71 5.71 23.77 1.24
CA GLN A 71 6.35 24.93 1.86
C GLN A 71 6.43 24.79 3.40
N GLU A 72 5.40 24.23 4.02
CA GLU A 72 5.33 24.02 5.47
C GLU A 72 6.21 22.85 5.94
N THR A 73 6.52 21.89 5.06
CA THR A 73 7.32 20.70 5.38
C THR A 73 8.81 21.02 5.58
N GLY A 74 9.29 22.17 5.08
CA GLY A 74 10.68 22.59 5.24
C GLY A 74 11.68 21.72 4.47
N CYS A 75 11.31 21.31 3.25
CA CYS A 75 12.18 20.52 2.37
C CYS A 75 13.48 21.26 1.99
N SER A 76 14.53 20.51 1.64
CA SER A 76 15.71 21.14 1.05
C SER A 76 15.39 21.67 -0.36
N ARG A 77 16.17 22.64 -0.85
CA ARG A 77 15.99 23.17 -2.22
C ARG A 77 16.08 22.10 -3.31
N GLU A 78 16.93 21.09 -3.10
CA GLU A 78 17.09 19.97 -4.03
C GLU A 78 15.83 19.09 -4.05
N GLN A 79 15.26 18.80 -2.88
CA GLN A 79 14.02 18.04 -2.75
C GLN A 79 12.82 18.81 -3.31
N GLU A 80 12.73 20.11 -3.04
CA GLU A 80 11.69 20.96 -3.62
C GLU A 80 11.76 20.98 -5.15
N ALA A 81 12.97 21.11 -5.72
CA ALA A 81 13.15 21.10 -7.17
C ALA A 81 12.77 19.75 -7.80
N GLU A 82 13.13 18.64 -7.15
CA GLU A 82 12.74 17.29 -7.58
C GLU A 82 11.21 17.11 -7.55
N ILE A 83 10.57 17.47 -6.44
CA ILE A 83 9.11 17.37 -6.28
C ILE A 83 8.41 18.26 -7.30
N GLN A 84 8.88 19.50 -7.51
CA GLN A 84 8.32 20.40 -8.52
C GLN A 84 8.47 19.85 -9.94
N ALA A 85 9.61 19.25 -10.28
CA ALA A 85 9.79 18.61 -11.58
C ALA A 85 8.77 17.49 -11.80
N PHE A 86 8.52 16.69 -10.75
CA PHE A 86 7.50 15.63 -10.78
C PHE A 86 6.09 16.19 -10.94
N VAL A 87 5.72 17.23 -10.19
CA VAL A 87 4.42 17.91 -10.28
C VAL A 87 4.20 18.51 -11.68
N GLN A 88 5.22 19.11 -12.30
CA GLN A 88 5.12 19.65 -13.65
C GLN A 88 4.91 18.55 -14.70
N ARG A 89 5.62 17.43 -14.55
CA ARG A 89 5.41 16.25 -15.41
C ARG A 89 3.98 15.71 -15.26
N LEU A 90 3.49 15.58 -14.03
CA LEU A 90 2.12 15.13 -13.76
C LEU A 90 1.08 16.06 -14.40
N ARG A 91 1.27 17.38 -14.28
CA ARG A 91 0.42 18.39 -14.92
C ARG A 91 0.40 18.27 -16.44
N TYR A 92 1.56 17.98 -17.05
CA TYR A 92 1.65 17.76 -18.50
C TYR A 92 0.87 16.51 -18.92
N GLU A 93 1.09 15.38 -18.25
CA GLU A 93 0.40 14.11 -18.57
C GLU A 93 -1.11 14.23 -18.34
N ALA A 94 -1.56 14.84 -17.24
CA ALA A 94 -2.99 15.06 -16.97
C ALA A 94 -3.67 15.89 -18.07
N LYS A 95 -2.99 16.93 -18.58
CA LYS A 95 -3.51 17.73 -19.72
C LYS A 95 -3.53 16.94 -21.02
N ARG A 96 -2.51 16.11 -21.27
CA ARG A 96 -2.39 15.31 -22.51
C ARG A 96 -3.42 14.18 -22.57
N ALA A 97 -3.75 13.60 -21.42
CA ALA A 97 -4.46 12.33 -21.34
C ALA A 97 -6.00 12.41 -21.33
N ARG A 98 -6.61 13.61 -21.40
CA ARG A 98 -8.07 13.84 -21.47
C ARG A 98 -8.90 12.80 -20.69
N ALA A 99 -8.94 12.91 -19.36
CA ALA A 99 -9.80 12.13 -18.44
C ALA A 99 -9.66 10.58 -18.45
N GLN A 100 -9.14 9.95 -19.50
CA GLN A 100 -9.10 8.49 -19.67
C GLN A 100 -7.92 7.80 -18.96
N VAL A 101 -6.86 8.54 -18.61
CA VAL A 101 -5.69 8.00 -17.88
C VAL A 101 -5.78 8.28 -16.37
N MET A 102 -6.75 9.08 -15.94
CA MET A 102 -6.97 9.38 -14.51
C MET A 102 -7.96 8.42 -13.85
N ALA A 103 -8.31 7.37 -14.58
CA ALA A 103 -9.36 6.45 -14.25
C ALA A 103 -8.74 5.06 -14.09
N ALA A 104 -9.16 4.39 -13.00
CA ALA A 104 -8.70 3.10 -12.51
C ALA A 104 -7.22 3.04 -12.07
N ILE A 105 -7.03 2.90 -10.75
CA ILE A 105 -5.81 2.30 -10.20
C ILE A 105 -5.96 0.79 -10.30
N ASP A 106 -4.93 0.12 -10.81
CA ASP A 106 -4.88 -1.34 -10.80
C ASP A 106 -4.93 -1.83 -9.34
N VAL A 107 -5.89 -2.70 -9.05
CA VAL A 107 -6.07 -3.26 -7.73
C VAL A 107 -5.43 -4.63 -7.70
N TRP A 108 -4.39 -4.76 -6.88
CA TRP A 108 -3.80 -6.05 -6.59
C TRP A 108 -4.61 -6.77 -5.52
N CYS A 109 -5.14 -7.94 -5.87
CA CYS A 109 -5.96 -8.79 -5.02
C CYS A 109 -5.24 -10.11 -4.77
N ALA A 110 -4.93 -10.39 -3.50
CA ALA A 110 -4.29 -11.62 -3.07
C ALA A 110 -5.18 -12.38 -2.06
N VAL A 111 -5.37 -13.68 -2.28
CA VAL A 111 -6.08 -14.57 -1.36
C VAL A 111 -5.05 -15.50 -0.72
N PHE A 112 -5.05 -15.51 0.61
CA PHE A 112 -4.16 -16.32 1.42
C PHE A 112 -4.97 -17.34 2.22
N GLU A 113 -4.44 -18.56 2.32
CA GLU A 113 -5.01 -19.61 3.16
C GLU A 113 -3.98 -20.05 4.20
N LEU A 114 -4.46 -20.35 5.41
CA LEU A 114 -3.67 -21.04 6.40
C LEU A 114 -3.66 -22.51 6.00
N GLU A 115 -2.49 -23.17 5.94
CA GLU A 115 -2.48 -24.63 5.83
C GLU A 115 -3.37 -25.19 6.94
N ARG A 116 -4.36 -26.02 6.56
CA ARG A 116 -5.25 -26.64 7.54
C ARG A 116 -4.39 -27.42 8.50
N TYR A 117 -4.38 -27.00 9.76
CA TYR A 117 -3.95 -27.85 10.86
C TYR A 117 -4.80 -29.12 10.81
N ASP A 118 -4.18 -30.25 10.48
CA ASP A 118 -4.82 -31.56 10.50
C ASP A 118 -4.52 -32.20 11.87
N PRO A 119 -5.43 -32.11 12.86
CA PRO A 119 -5.19 -32.56 14.23
C PRO A 119 -4.96 -34.09 14.32
N VAL A 120 -5.14 -34.83 13.23
CA VAL A 120 -5.05 -36.29 13.22
C VAL A 120 -3.60 -36.80 13.11
N GLN A 121 -2.65 -35.99 12.63
CA GLN A 121 -1.25 -36.44 12.49
C GLN A 121 -0.39 -36.24 13.74
N ASP A 122 -0.74 -35.32 14.64
CA ASP A 122 0.07 -35.01 15.84
C ASP A 122 -0.17 -35.94 17.05
N ILE A 123 -1.20 -36.80 16.99
CA ILE A 123 -1.54 -37.69 18.12
C ILE A 123 -0.62 -38.92 18.17
N PHE A 124 0.12 -39.23 17.10
CA PHE A 124 0.87 -40.49 17.00
C PHE A 124 2.39 -40.39 17.22
N THR A 125 2.95 -39.21 17.52
CA THR A 125 4.42 -39.05 17.68
C THR A 125 4.88 -38.64 19.09
N THR A 126 3.98 -38.41 20.06
CA THR A 126 4.38 -38.22 21.46
C THR A 126 4.33 -39.52 22.25
N THR A 127 5.30 -40.40 22.00
CA THR A 127 5.62 -41.50 22.92
C THR A 127 6.15 -40.90 24.24
N PHE A 128 5.29 -40.81 25.26
CA PHE A 128 5.75 -40.55 26.63
C PHE A 128 6.50 -41.80 27.14
N PRO A 129 7.72 -41.67 27.67
CA PRO A 129 8.40 -42.80 28.30
C PRO A 129 7.62 -43.22 29.57
N PRO A 130 7.55 -44.53 29.88
CA PRO A 130 6.84 -45.00 31.05
C PRO A 130 7.56 -44.52 32.31
N LEU A 131 6.80 -43.93 33.23
CA LEU A 131 7.26 -43.66 34.58
C LEU A 131 7.51 -45.00 35.29
N CYS A 132 8.78 -45.35 35.47
CA CYS A 132 9.19 -46.42 36.37
C CYS A 132 8.66 -46.12 37.78
N ARG A 133 7.97 -47.10 38.38
CA ARG A 133 7.55 -47.10 39.78
C ARG A 133 8.72 -47.45 40.69
#